data_AF-A0A2V7LGS7-F1
#
_entry.id   AF-A0A2V7LGS7-F1
#
_cell.length_a   1.000
_cell.length_b   1.000
_cell.length_c   1.000
_cell.angle_alpha   90.00
_cell.angle_beta   90.00
_cell.angle_gamma   90.00
#
_symmetry.space_group_name_H-M   'P 1'
#
loop_
_entity.id
_entity.type
_entity.pdbx_description
1 polymer ?
#
loop_
_entity_poly.entity_id
_entity_poly.type
_entity_poly.pdbx_seq_one_letter_code
_entity_poly.pdbx_strand_id
1 'polypeptide(L)'
;MGARSSEAPRVERRLRGIVERVTRRSLAALLGEYNRARRVRGVALVVGSTIDPATIGNDHIRAHALEGQLFRTALQRAARASRLPCTTLVERTLYETAAERFKRPATALKSAVAELGQPVEGPWRADEKAAALAAWLMLRSVH
;
A
#
# COMPACT_ATOMS: atom_id res chain seq x y z
N MET A 1 4.42 -30.89 16.16
CA MET A 1 3.46 -31.62 15.29
C MET A 1 3.49 -30.94 13.92
N GLY A 2 4.45 -31.32 13.08
CA GLY A 2 4.65 -30.70 11.77
C GLY A 2 3.63 -31.22 10.77
N ALA A 3 3.02 -30.33 10.00
CA ALA A 3 2.20 -30.73 8.86
C ALA A 3 3.02 -31.66 7.97
N ARG A 4 2.42 -32.79 7.55
CA ARG A 4 3.09 -33.72 6.62
C ARG A 4 3.45 -32.94 5.36
N SER A 5 4.68 -33.10 4.87
CA SER A 5 5.27 -32.24 3.80
C SER A 5 4.43 -32.11 2.53
N SER A 6 3.53 -33.06 2.26
CA SER A 6 2.59 -33.04 1.12
C SER A 6 1.38 -32.11 1.29
N GLU A 7 1.06 -31.66 2.51
CA GLU A 7 -0.09 -30.79 2.80
C GLU A 7 0.27 -29.29 2.78
N ALA A 8 1.53 -28.94 3.02
CA ALA A 8 1.98 -27.57 3.15
C ALA A 8 1.61 -26.68 1.92
N PRO A 9 1.81 -27.11 0.66
CA PRO A 9 1.43 -26.31 -0.49
C PRO A 9 -0.09 -26.12 -0.62
N ARG A 10 -0.89 -27.10 -0.16
CA ARG A 10 -2.36 -27.00 -0.18
C ARG A 10 -2.84 -25.99 0.86
N VAL A 11 -2.29 -26.05 2.07
CA VAL A 11 -2.60 -25.12 3.16
C VAL A 11 -2.19 -23.70 2.78
N GLU A 12 -0.99 -23.51 2.24
CA GLU A 12 -0.51 -22.20 1.79
C GLU A 12 -1.44 -21.59 0.73
N ARG A 13 -1.82 -22.36 -0.30
CA ARG A 13 -2.77 -21.91 -1.33
C ARG A 13 -4.11 -21.51 -0.72
N ARG A 14 -4.63 -22.30 0.22
CA ARG A 14 -5.89 -22.01 0.91
C ARG A 14 -5.81 -20.70 1.71
N LEU A 15 -4.76 -20.52 2.51
CA LEU A 15 -4.58 -19.33 3.33
C LEU A 15 -4.39 -18.08 2.48
N ARG A 16 -3.57 -18.16 1.41
CA ARG A 16 -3.41 -17.08 0.43
C ARG A 16 -4.76 -16.68 -0.19
N GLY A 17 -5.56 -17.67 -0.58
CA GLY A 17 -6.91 -17.44 -1.12
C GLY A 17 -7.87 -16.80 -0.11
N ILE A 18 -7.72 -17.06 1.19
CA ILE A 18 -8.49 -16.37 2.24
C ILE A 18 -8.07 -14.91 2.32
N VAL A 19 -6.77 -14.62 2.39
CA VAL A 19 -6.25 -13.24 2.44
C VAL A 19 -6.76 -12.45 1.22
N GLU A 20 -6.60 -12.98 0.01
CA GLU A 20 -7.06 -12.31 -1.21
C GLU A 20 -8.56 -12.02 -1.20
N ARG A 21 -9.38 -12.98 -0.74
CA ARG A 21 -10.83 -12.80 -0.65
C ARG A 21 -11.21 -11.72 0.34
N VAL A 22 -10.60 -11.74 1.52
CA VAL A 22 -10.84 -10.74 2.58
C VAL A 22 -10.39 -9.36 2.09
N THR A 23 -9.18 -9.24 1.56
CA THR A 23 -8.65 -7.98 1.01
C THR A 23 -9.56 -7.42 -0.08
N ARG A 24 -10.01 -8.25 -1.03
CA ARG A 24 -10.93 -7.82 -2.09
C ARG A 24 -12.24 -7.29 -1.52
N ARG A 25 -12.84 -8.00 -0.56
CA ARG A 25 -14.09 -7.58 0.08
C ARG A 25 -13.91 -6.26 0.84
N SER A 26 -12.85 -6.13 1.63
CA SER A 26 -12.58 -4.91 2.40
C SER A 26 -12.32 -3.71 1.50
N LEU A 27 -11.51 -3.88 0.44
CA LEU A 27 -11.28 -2.80 -0.51
C LEU A 27 -12.56 -2.42 -1.26
N ALA A 28 -13.35 -3.40 -1.71
CA ALA A 28 -14.62 -3.12 -2.40
C ALA A 28 -15.60 -2.36 -1.50
N ALA A 29 -15.69 -2.71 -0.22
CA ALA A 29 -16.52 -2.00 0.75
C ALA A 29 -16.06 -0.54 0.90
N LEU A 30 -14.76 -0.32 1.12
CA LEU A 30 -14.17 1.02 1.25
C LEU A 30 -14.41 1.86 -0.01
N LEU A 31 -14.18 1.29 -1.19
CA LEU A 31 -14.45 1.97 -2.47
C LEU A 31 -15.94 2.29 -2.64
N GLY A 32 -16.82 1.39 -2.19
CA GLY A 32 -18.27 1.61 -2.18
C GLY A 32 -18.68 2.80 -1.31
N GLU A 33 -18.02 3.00 -0.17
CA GLU A 33 -18.24 4.16 0.70
C GLU A 33 -17.81 5.47 0.04
N TYR A 34 -16.58 5.53 -0.49
CA TYR A 34 -16.09 6.74 -1.13
C TYR A 34 -16.84 7.09 -2.41
N ASN A 35 -17.17 6.11 -3.26
CA ASN A 35 -17.84 6.34 -4.54
C ASN A 35 -19.25 6.95 -4.42
N ARG A 36 -19.86 6.98 -3.22
CA ARG A 36 -21.13 7.71 -3.00
C ARG A 36 -20.96 9.22 -3.08
N ALA A 37 -19.78 9.74 -2.76
CA ALA A 37 -19.52 11.18 -2.70
C ALA A 37 -18.35 11.62 -3.58
N ARG A 38 -17.40 10.73 -3.87
CA ARG A 38 -16.14 11.04 -4.56
C ARG A 38 -15.70 9.87 -5.42
N ARG A 39 -15.28 10.15 -6.66
CA ARG A 39 -14.73 9.12 -7.53
C ARG A 39 -13.28 8.80 -7.14
N VAL A 40 -13.03 7.54 -6.74
CA VAL A 40 -11.65 7.07 -6.51
C VAL A 40 -10.92 6.93 -7.85
N ARG A 41 -9.72 7.54 -7.96
CA ARG A 41 -8.93 7.58 -9.20
C ARG A 41 -7.83 6.53 -9.26
N GLY A 42 -7.40 6.01 -8.12
CA GLY A 42 -6.33 5.02 -8.00
C GLY A 42 -6.02 4.71 -6.55
N VAL A 43 -5.11 3.75 -6.34
CA VAL A 43 -4.63 3.32 -5.02
C VAL A 43 -3.11 3.46 -4.98
N ALA A 44 -2.57 4.13 -3.96
CA ALA A 44 -1.14 4.15 -3.71
C ALA A 44 -0.84 3.43 -2.40
N LEU A 45 0.07 2.45 -2.45
CA LEU A 45 0.51 1.69 -1.28
C LEU A 45 1.87 2.21 -0.83
N VAL A 46 1.96 2.69 0.41
CA VAL A 46 3.23 3.06 1.04
C VAL A 46 3.73 1.84 1.81
N VAL A 47 4.97 1.43 1.54
CA VAL A 47 5.59 0.25 2.16
C VAL A 47 6.98 0.58 2.69
N GLY A 48 7.40 -0.07 3.78
CA GLY A 48 8.74 0.13 4.32
C GLY A 48 9.86 -0.42 3.42
N SER A 49 9.59 -1.47 2.64
CA SER A 49 10.57 -2.10 1.75
C SER A 49 9.93 -2.85 0.59
N THR A 50 10.67 -3.01 -0.50
CA THR A 50 10.35 -3.89 -1.63
C THR A 50 11.41 -4.96 -1.86
N ILE A 51 12.28 -5.21 -0.87
CA ILE A 51 13.33 -6.24 -0.93
C ILE A 51 12.74 -7.59 -1.33
N ASP A 52 13.47 -8.32 -2.18
CA ASP A 52 13.12 -9.69 -2.53
C ASP A 52 13.37 -10.60 -1.32
N PRO A 53 12.33 -11.24 -0.74
CA PRO A 53 12.52 -12.12 0.40
C PRO A 53 13.51 -13.26 0.14
N ALA A 54 13.70 -13.69 -1.11
CA ALA A 54 14.63 -14.75 -1.46
C ALA A 54 16.10 -14.39 -1.19
N THR A 55 16.44 -13.10 -1.10
CA THR A 55 17.80 -12.63 -0.80
C THR A 55 18.09 -12.53 0.69
N ILE A 56 17.08 -12.76 1.55
CA ILE A 56 17.20 -12.59 3.00
C ILE A 56 17.58 -13.91 3.66
N GLY A 57 18.80 -13.97 4.22
CA GLY A 57 19.29 -15.17 4.91
C GLY A 57 18.59 -15.46 6.24
N ASN A 58 18.24 -14.43 7.02
CA ASN A 58 17.58 -14.62 8.31
C ASN A 58 16.09 -15.00 8.14
N ASP A 59 15.70 -16.16 8.66
CA ASP A 59 14.36 -16.74 8.52
C ASP A 59 13.24 -15.83 9.05
N HIS A 60 13.44 -15.18 10.20
CA HIS A 60 12.46 -14.30 10.81
C HIS A 60 12.23 -13.04 9.97
N ILE A 61 13.32 -12.41 9.52
CA ILE A 61 13.25 -11.24 8.64
C ILE A 61 12.63 -11.63 7.28
N ARG A 62 12.99 -12.80 6.75
CA ARG A 62 12.42 -13.33 5.50
C ARG A 62 10.93 -13.59 5.63
N ALA A 63 10.46 -14.12 6.76
CA ALA A 63 9.04 -14.32 7.02
C ALA A 63 8.25 -13.01 7.02
N HIS A 64 8.76 -11.95 7.68
CA HIS A 64 8.13 -10.63 7.63
C HIS A 64 8.15 -10.01 6.23
N ALA A 65 9.21 -10.21 5.45
CA ALA A 65 9.27 -9.75 4.06
C ALA A 65 8.24 -10.49 3.16
N LEU A 66 8.08 -11.81 3.35
CA LEU A 66 7.05 -12.62 2.67
C LEU A 66 5.64 -12.17 3.06
N GLU A 67 5.41 -11.86 4.32
CA GLU A 67 4.14 -11.32 4.82
C GLU A 67 3.82 -9.96 4.19
N GLY A 68 4.78 -9.03 4.19
CA GLY A 68 4.63 -7.74 3.52
C GLY A 68 4.35 -7.89 2.02
N GLN A 69 5.05 -8.81 1.34
CA GLN A 69 4.80 -9.13 -0.06
C GLN A 69 3.41 -9.72 -0.28
N LEU A 70 2.93 -10.61 0.60
CA LEU A 70 1.60 -11.21 0.55
C LEU A 70 0.51 -10.14 0.60
N PHE A 71 0.53 -9.27 1.61
CA PHE A 71 -0.51 -8.24 1.77
C PHE A 71 -0.47 -7.20 0.65
N ARG A 72 0.73 -6.73 0.26
CA ARG A 72 0.89 -5.81 -0.87
C ARG A 72 0.32 -6.41 -2.16
N THR A 73 0.66 -7.67 -2.46
CA THR A 73 0.19 -8.35 -3.67
C THR A 73 -1.33 -8.53 -3.65
N ALA A 74 -1.91 -8.89 -2.50
CA ALA A 74 -3.35 -9.02 -2.35
C ALA A 74 -4.08 -7.68 -2.58
N LEU A 75 -3.55 -6.57 -2.06
CA LEU A 75 -4.10 -5.23 -2.27
C LEU A 75 -3.99 -4.78 -3.73
N GLN A 76 -2.84 -4.99 -4.37
CA GLN A 76 -2.65 -4.70 -5.79
C GLN A 76 -3.62 -5.49 -6.69
N ARG A 77 -3.82 -6.78 -6.38
CA ARG A 77 -4.80 -7.62 -7.09
C ARG A 77 -6.23 -7.12 -6.89
N ALA A 78 -6.59 -6.73 -5.68
CA ALA A 78 -7.91 -6.17 -5.37
C ALA A 78 -8.16 -4.83 -6.07
N ALA A 79 -7.16 -3.95 -6.11
CA ALA A 79 -7.23 -2.67 -6.84
C ALA A 79 -7.41 -2.91 -8.36
N ARG A 80 -6.64 -3.83 -8.93
CA ARG A 80 -6.77 -4.24 -10.35
C ARG A 80 -8.15 -4.83 -10.65
N ALA A 81 -8.68 -5.69 -9.78
CA ALA A 81 -10.03 -6.24 -9.92
C ALA A 81 -11.12 -5.15 -9.90
N SER A 82 -10.86 -4.03 -9.19
CA SER A 82 -11.69 -2.84 -9.15
C SER A 82 -11.39 -1.85 -10.30
N ARG A 83 -10.54 -2.23 -11.26
CA ARG A 83 -10.08 -1.41 -12.40
C ARG A 83 -9.44 -0.08 -11.99
N LEU A 84 -8.80 -0.05 -10.82
CA LEU A 84 -8.06 1.11 -10.35
C LEU A 84 -6.57 0.95 -10.66
N PRO A 85 -5.91 1.98 -11.20
CA PRO A 85 -4.45 2.08 -11.17
C PRO A 85 -3.96 1.86 -9.74
N CYS A 86 -2.87 1.10 -9.59
CA CYS A 86 -2.26 0.85 -8.30
C CYS A 86 -0.74 1.04 -8.40
N THR A 87 -0.16 1.83 -7.50
CA THR A 87 1.29 2.01 -7.39
C THR A 87 1.79 1.63 -5.99
N THR A 88 3.06 1.24 -5.89
CA THR A 88 3.74 0.98 -4.62
C THR A 88 4.88 1.96 -4.49
N LEU A 89 4.97 2.64 -3.35
CA LEU A 89 5.99 3.62 -3.04
C LEU A 89 6.71 3.20 -1.76
N VAL A 90 8.04 3.31 -1.75
CA VAL A 90 8.84 3.03 -0.55
C VAL A 90 8.86 4.28 0.32
N GLU A 91 8.47 4.13 1.58
CA GLU A 91 8.32 5.25 2.53
C GLU A 91 9.59 6.10 2.63
N ARG A 92 10.75 5.43 2.73
CA ARG A 92 12.06 6.09 2.90
C ARG A 92 12.39 7.06 1.78
N THR A 93 11.97 6.78 0.55
CA THR A 93 12.27 7.60 -0.64
C THR A 93 11.07 8.42 -1.12
N LEU A 94 9.91 8.32 -0.44
CA LEU A 94 8.65 8.88 -0.90
C LEU A 94 8.72 10.40 -1.14
N TYR A 95 9.30 11.15 -0.20
CA TYR A 95 9.41 12.60 -0.31
C TYR A 95 10.39 13.06 -1.39
N GLU A 96 11.44 12.28 -1.64
CA GLU A 96 12.40 12.55 -2.71
C GLU A 96 11.75 12.31 -4.08
N THR A 97 11.12 11.14 -4.25
CA THR A 97 10.32 10.83 -5.46
C THR A 97 9.23 11.88 -5.69
N ALA A 98 8.57 12.34 -4.63
CA ALA A 98 7.58 13.40 -4.74
C ALA A 98 8.19 14.73 -5.14
N ALA A 99 9.33 15.11 -4.56
CA ALA A 99 10.02 16.35 -4.89
C ALA A 99 10.38 16.42 -6.38
N GLU A 100 10.94 15.34 -6.92
CA GLU A 100 11.25 15.21 -8.35
C GLU A 100 9.99 15.32 -9.21
N ARG A 101 8.94 14.56 -8.86
CA ARG A 101 7.72 14.51 -9.67
C ARG A 101 6.96 15.82 -9.65
N PHE A 102 6.90 16.50 -8.50
CA PHE A 102 6.24 17.79 -8.35
C PHE A 102 7.10 18.97 -8.79
N LYS A 103 8.43 18.78 -8.96
CA LYS A 103 9.42 19.84 -9.14
C LYS A 103 9.36 20.87 -8.00
N ARG A 104 9.26 20.37 -6.76
CA ARG A 104 9.19 21.18 -5.53
C ARG A 104 10.11 20.60 -4.46
N PRO A 105 10.70 21.42 -3.57
CA PRO A 105 11.49 20.89 -2.47
C PRO A 105 10.68 19.95 -1.57
N ALA A 106 11.31 18.89 -1.06
CA ALA A 106 10.68 17.95 -0.14
C ALA A 106 10.14 18.62 1.13
N THR A 107 10.81 19.68 1.63
CA THR A 107 10.36 20.48 2.78
C THR A 107 9.03 21.18 2.50
N ALA A 108 8.86 21.77 1.32
CA ALA A 108 7.60 22.40 0.92
C ALA A 108 6.45 21.38 0.81
N LEU A 109 6.74 20.16 0.36
CA LEU A 109 5.76 19.08 0.32
C LEU A 109 5.38 18.59 1.73
N LYS A 110 6.34 18.49 2.65
CA LYS A 110 6.09 18.17 4.07
C LYS A 110 5.15 19.19 4.72
N SER A 111 5.41 20.48 4.52
CA SER A 111 4.54 21.55 5.04
C SER A 111 3.13 21.46 4.45
N ALA A 112 3.02 21.33 3.12
CA ALA A 112 1.72 21.23 2.45
C ALA A 112 0.88 20.04 2.97
N VAL A 113 1.51 18.88 3.16
CA VAL A 113 0.81 17.69 3.68
C VAL A 113 0.43 17.87 5.16
N ALA A 114 1.25 18.55 5.97
CA ALA A 114 0.91 18.86 7.35
C ALA A 114 -0.28 19.83 7.45
N GLU A 115 -0.37 20.81 6.54
CA GLU A 115 -1.48 21.75 6.42
C GLU A 115 -2.79 21.06 6.00
N LEU A 116 -2.71 20.09 5.06
CA LEU A 116 -3.88 19.31 4.61
C LEU A 116 -4.57 18.53 5.75
N GLY A 117 -3.83 18.14 6.79
CA GLY A 117 -4.39 17.39 7.92
C GLY A 117 -5.08 18.22 8.97
N GLN A 118 -4.71 19.50 9.11
CA GLN A 118 -5.23 20.38 10.16
C GLN A 118 -6.77 20.44 10.26
N PRO A 119 -7.53 20.57 9.14
CA PRO A 119 -8.97 20.76 9.23
C PRO A 119 -9.77 19.46 9.41
N VAL A 120 -9.16 18.28 9.32
CA VAL A 120 -9.89 17.00 9.32
C VAL A 120 -10.00 16.43 10.75
N GLU A 121 -8.87 16.11 11.38
CA GLU A 121 -8.82 15.43 12.70
C GLU A 121 -7.62 15.89 13.58
N GLY A 122 -6.98 17.02 13.23
CA GLY A 122 -5.78 17.51 13.93
C GLY A 122 -4.46 17.07 13.27
N PRO A 123 -3.31 17.17 13.97
CA PRO A 123 -2.02 16.93 13.34
C PRO A 123 -1.82 15.46 12.98
N TRP A 124 -1.80 15.18 11.68
CA TRP A 124 -1.55 13.83 11.15
C TRP A 124 -0.23 13.21 11.64
N ARG A 125 -0.28 11.90 11.87
CA ARG A 125 0.86 11.01 12.09
C ARG A 125 1.71 10.87 10.82
N ALA A 126 2.88 10.26 10.96
CA ALA A 126 3.83 10.12 9.86
C ALA A 126 3.28 9.27 8.70
N ASP A 127 2.59 8.17 9.03
CA ASP A 127 1.94 7.26 8.10
C ASP A 127 0.77 7.91 7.37
N GLU A 128 -0.07 8.69 8.06
CA GLU A 128 -1.15 9.47 7.47
C GLU A 128 -0.61 10.51 6.46
N LYS A 129 0.45 11.23 6.84
CA LYS A 129 1.13 12.17 5.93
C LYS A 129 1.72 11.46 4.72
N ALA A 130 2.36 10.31 4.90
CA ALA A 130 2.90 9.51 3.82
C ALA A 130 1.80 9.02 2.87
N ALA A 131 0.69 8.51 3.41
CA ALA A 131 -0.47 8.08 2.63
C ALA A 131 -1.09 9.23 1.82
N ALA A 132 -1.23 10.42 2.43
CA ALA A 132 -1.73 11.60 1.75
C ALA A 132 -0.82 12.04 0.58
N LEU A 133 0.50 12.07 0.79
CA LEU A 133 1.45 12.39 -0.28
C LEU A 133 1.44 11.35 -1.42
N ALA A 134 1.35 10.07 -1.07
CA ALA A 134 1.24 8.98 -2.03
C ALA A 134 -0.05 9.08 -2.87
N ALA A 135 -1.17 9.42 -2.23
CA ALA A 135 -2.43 9.68 -2.92
C ALA A 135 -2.32 10.91 -3.86
N TRP A 136 -1.67 11.98 -3.42
CA TRP A 136 -1.45 13.17 -4.25
C TRP A 136 -0.58 12.86 -5.47
N LEU A 137 0.48 12.08 -5.30
CA LEU A 137 1.29 11.58 -6.41
C LEU A 137 0.46 10.78 -7.42
N MET A 138 -0.40 9.89 -6.93
CA MET A 138 -1.29 9.09 -7.78
C MET A 138 -2.27 9.97 -8.58
N LEU A 139 -2.80 11.04 -7.98
CA LEU A 139 -3.67 11.97 -8.70
C LEU A 139 -2.93 12.70 -9.84
N ARG A 140 -1.63 12.95 -9.69
CA ARG A 140 -0.80 13.58 -10.73
C ARG A 140 -0.38 12.62 -11.85
N SER A 141 -0.37 11.31 -11.61
CA SER A 141 -0.01 10.30 -12.62
C SER A 141 -1.18 9.81 -13.47
N VAL A 142 -2.42 9.99 -12.99
CA VAL A 142 -3.63 9.70 -13.75
C VAL A 142 -3.94 10.93 -14.63
N HIS A 143 -3.29 11.03 -15.80
CA HIS A 143 -3.62 11.98 -16.87
C HIS A 143 -3.96 11.18 -18.12
#